data_AF-A0A1X1EM95-F1
#
_entry.id   AF-A0A1X1EM95-F1
#
_cell.length_a   1.000
_cell.length_b   1.000
_cell.length_c   1.000
_cell.angle_alpha   90.00
_cell.angle_beta   90.00
_cell.angle_gamma   90.00
#
_symmetry.space_group_name_H-M   'P 1'
#
loop_
_entity.id
_entity.type
_entity.pdbx_description
1 polymer ?
#
loop_
_entity_poly.entity_id
_entity_poly.type
_entity_poly.pdbx_seq_one_letter_code
_entity_poly.pdbx_strand_id
1 'polypeptide(L)'
;MQSDRVTRLLNDGQSADSSPAQLHPEGVPEAVWSGPLPSPSCRAEIPLSPDSIRAAGDLADHLPAAGLFVMLLTLSVVIVRLGRVFAATRRSSPEAPSVRYGTPAFAPAPFGSRAMAERAAAHENTAYWQHLLAAFGAALEDEGYALSNDPRGEVKLPESTRLRVGCAVIRARQRCISPLQHEASREAFLQQAAEDGYAGSWADWCQRGAEAAGWYVVRQNVDRDADSAATD
;
A
#
# COMPACT_ATOMS: atom_id res chain seq x y z
N MET A 1 -31.45 -12.85 34.25
CA MET A 1 -32.28 -12.42 33.10
C MET A 1 -31.42 -12.23 31.85
N GLN A 2 -30.77 -13.28 31.35
CA GLN A 2 -29.98 -13.19 30.11
C GLN A 2 -29.94 -14.50 29.30
N SER A 3 -30.77 -15.50 29.66
CA SER A 3 -30.84 -16.80 28.98
C SER A 3 -32.15 -17.04 28.21
N ASP A 4 -33.11 -16.11 28.26
CA ASP A 4 -34.44 -16.26 27.62
C ASP A 4 -34.54 -15.69 26.21
N ARG A 5 -33.52 -14.98 25.71
CA ARG A 5 -33.57 -14.34 24.39
C ARG A 5 -32.99 -15.19 23.26
N VAL A 6 -32.15 -16.18 23.57
CA VAL A 6 -31.53 -17.05 22.55
C VAL A 6 -32.46 -18.19 22.16
N THR A 7 -33.34 -18.64 23.06
CA THR A 7 -34.27 -19.75 22.81
C THR A 7 -35.48 -19.35 21.94
N ARG A 8 -35.78 -18.05 21.80
CA ARG A 8 -36.91 -17.57 20.97
C ARG A 8 -36.60 -17.46 19.48
N LEU A 9 -35.33 -17.36 19.08
CA LEU A 9 -34.96 -17.21 17.66
C LEU A 9 -34.68 -18.54 16.96
N LEU A 10 -34.58 -19.65 17.71
CA LEU A 10 -34.42 -20.99 17.14
C LEU A 10 -35.74 -21.75 16.94
N ASN A 11 -36.88 -21.20 17.38
CA ASN A 11 -38.16 -21.93 17.39
C ASN A 11 -39.17 -21.49 16.32
N ASP A 12 -38.86 -20.48 15.51
CA ASP A 12 -39.74 -20.01 14.41
C ASP A 12 -39.54 -20.79 13.10
N GLY A 13 -38.70 -21.83 13.12
CA GLY A 13 -38.33 -22.62 11.95
C GLY A 13 -39.01 -23.98 11.80
N GLN A 14 -40.03 -24.31 12.60
CA GLN A 14 -40.63 -25.64 12.55
C GLN A 14 -42.14 -25.65 12.76
N SER A 15 -42.83 -26.12 11.71
CA SER A 15 -44.20 -26.69 11.67
C SER A 15 -45.32 -25.74 11.28
N ALA A 16 -45.78 -25.84 10.03
CA ALA A 16 -47.14 -26.33 9.74
C ALA A 16 -47.28 -26.74 8.28
N ASP A 17 -48.09 -27.78 8.09
CA ASP A 17 -48.19 -28.70 6.96
C ASP A 17 -49.43 -28.38 6.09
N SER A 18 -49.34 -28.72 4.79
CA SER A 18 -50.36 -29.06 3.76
C SER A 18 -51.76 -28.40 3.68
N SER A 19 -52.11 -27.84 2.50
CA SER A 19 -52.97 -28.44 1.43
C SER A 19 -53.57 -27.40 0.44
N PRO A 20 -54.01 -27.82 -0.78
CA PRO A 20 -54.08 -26.96 -1.96
C PRO A 20 -55.45 -26.30 -2.19
N ALA A 21 -55.46 -25.07 -2.71
CA ALA A 21 -56.66 -24.45 -3.27
C ALA A 21 -56.31 -23.75 -4.58
N GLN A 22 -56.76 -24.34 -5.69
CA GLN A 22 -56.78 -23.70 -7.00
C GLN A 22 -57.87 -22.64 -7.05
N LEU A 23 -57.50 -21.41 -7.42
CA LEU A 23 -58.37 -20.42 -8.04
C LEU A 23 -57.56 -19.67 -9.10
N HIS A 24 -57.87 -19.91 -10.37
CA HIS A 24 -57.56 -19.05 -11.51
C HIS A 24 -58.76 -18.11 -11.75
N PRO A 25 -58.71 -17.07 -12.61
CA PRO A 25 -57.60 -16.53 -13.42
C PRO A 25 -57.49 -14.99 -13.39
N GLU A 26 -56.32 -14.39 -13.61
CA GLU A 26 -56.21 -13.09 -14.31
C GLU A 26 -54.86 -12.99 -15.00
N GLY A 27 -54.89 -12.41 -16.20
CA GLY A 27 -53.93 -12.64 -17.27
C GLY A 27 -52.54 -12.03 -17.03
N VAL A 28 -51.53 -12.88 -17.19
CA VAL A 28 -50.14 -12.47 -17.41
C VAL A 28 -49.92 -12.47 -18.93
N PRO A 29 -49.46 -11.36 -19.55
CA PRO A 29 -49.05 -11.41 -20.94
C PRO A 29 -47.84 -12.34 -21.08
N GLU A 30 -48.05 -13.43 -21.80
CA GLU A 30 -47.06 -14.42 -22.20
C GLU A 30 -46.12 -13.79 -23.24
N ALA A 31 -44.89 -13.46 -22.84
CA ALA A 31 -43.83 -13.13 -23.79
C ALA A 31 -43.24 -14.45 -24.33
N VAL A 32 -43.86 -14.97 -25.38
CA VAL A 32 -43.32 -16.06 -26.21
C VAL A 32 -42.02 -15.59 -26.87
N TRP A 33 -40.88 -16.01 -26.34
CA TRP A 33 -39.59 -15.93 -27.02
C TRP A 33 -39.28 -17.27 -27.67
N SER A 34 -39.72 -17.43 -28.92
CA SER A 34 -39.29 -18.50 -29.81
C SER A 34 -38.13 -17.98 -30.68
N GLY A 35 -36.89 -18.34 -30.34
CA GLY A 35 -35.70 -18.07 -31.14
C GLY A 35 -34.41 -18.54 -30.46
N PRO A 36 -33.42 -19.09 -31.19
CA PRO A 36 -32.35 -19.91 -30.62
C PRO A 36 -31.31 -19.08 -29.86
N LEU A 37 -30.84 -19.62 -28.73
CA LEU A 37 -29.78 -19.07 -27.86
C LEU A 37 -28.49 -18.72 -28.64
N PRO A 38 -28.05 -17.46 -28.66
CA PRO A 38 -26.65 -17.13 -28.88
C PRO A 38 -25.94 -17.09 -27.52
N SER A 39 -24.94 -17.93 -27.32
CA SER A 39 -23.98 -17.79 -26.22
C SER A 39 -23.14 -16.52 -26.40
N PRO A 40 -23.13 -15.57 -25.46
CA PRO A 40 -22.11 -14.53 -25.44
C PRO A 40 -20.99 -14.93 -24.48
N SER A 41 -19.92 -15.45 -25.08
CA SER A 41 -18.58 -15.41 -24.52
C SER A 41 -18.17 -13.95 -24.27
N CYS A 42 -18.47 -13.42 -23.09
CA CYS A 42 -17.94 -12.14 -22.63
C CYS A 42 -16.58 -12.33 -21.96
N ARG A 43 -15.59 -12.73 -22.78
CA ARG A 43 -14.17 -12.55 -22.49
C ARG A 43 -13.82 -11.16 -23.02
N ALA A 44 -13.80 -10.17 -22.14
CA ALA A 44 -13.22 -8.88 -22.47
C ALA A 44 -11.69 -9.03 -22.46
N GLU A 45 -11.14 -9.55 -23.56
CA GLU A 45 -9.77 -9.19 -23.90
C GLU A 45 -9.83 -7.70 -24.22
N ILE A 46 -9.12 -6.89 -23.44
CA ILE A 46 -8.80 -5.53 -23.84
C ILE A 46 -7.65 -5.71 -24.83
N PRO A 47 -7.87 -5.63 -26.15
CA PRO A 47 -6.74 -5.50 -27.04
C PRO A 47 -6.09 -4.16 -26.68
N LEU A 48 -4.91 -4.23 -26.08
CA LEU A 48 -3.97 -3.12 -26.10
C LEU A 48 -3.59 -2.94 -27.57
N SER A 49 -4.41 -2.17 -28.30
CA SER A 49 -4.08 -1.75 -29.66
C SER A 49 -2.74 -1.00 -29.59
N PRO A 50 -1.78 -1.26 -30.50
CA PRO A 50 -0.50 -0.56 -30.54
C PRO A 50 -0.62 0.96 -30.75
N ASP A 51 -1.83 1.50 -30.93
CA ASP A 51 -2.11 2.93 -31.07
C ASP A 51 -2.09 3.71 -29.75
N SER A 52 -2.29 3.07 -28.60
CA SER A 52 -2.29 3.78 -27.30
C SER A 52 -0.89 4.20 -26.83
N ILE A 53 0.14 3.44 -27.22
CA ILE A 53 1.55 3.76 -26.96
C ILE A 53 2.01 4.91 -27.87
N ARG A 54 1.47 4.99 -29.09
CA ARG A 54 1.75 6.10 -30.02
C ARG A 54 1.12 7.42 -29.56
N ALA A 55 -0.06 7.39 -28.94
CA ALA A 55 -0.72 8.60 -28.43
C ALA A 55 0.05 9.28 -27.26
N ALA A 56 0.78 8.50 -26.45
CA ALA A 56 1.68 9.05 -25.44
C ALA A 56 2.97 9.63 -26.03
N GLY A 57 3.46 9.04 -27.13
CA GLY A 57 4.61 9.56 -27.90
C GLY A 57 4.29 10.88 -28.61
N ASP A 58 3.12 10.99 -29.23
CA ASP A 58 2.69 12.19 -29.96
C ASP A 58 2.52 13.42 -29.04
N LEU A 59 2.12 13.22 -27.77
CA LEU A 59 2.04 14.31 -26.80
C LEU A 59 3.43 14.81 -26.36
N ALA A 60 4.43 13.93 -26.34
CA ALA A 60 5.81 14.27 -26.03
C ALA A 60 6.52 14.96 -27.21
N ASP A 61 6.16 14.61 -28.45
CA ASP A 61 6.74 15.19 -29.67
C ASP A 61 6.11 16.55 -30.05
N HIS A 62 4.94 16.91 -29.50
CA HIS A 62 4.26 18.18 -29.77
C HIS A 62 4.47 19.27 -28.72
N LEU A 63 5.23 19.00 -27.66
CA LEU A 63 5.63 20.03 -26.71
C LEU A 63 6.98 20.63 -27.16
N PRO A 64 7.04 21.90 -27.58
CA PRO A 64 8.34 22.54 -27.82
C PRO A 64 9.17 22.40 -26.55
N ALA A 65 10.49 22.16 -26.65
CA ALA A 65 11.36 21.90 -25.49
C ALA A 65 11.20 22.93 -24.34
N ALA A 66 10.73 24.13 -24.66
CA ALA A 66 10.32 25.16 -23.69
C ALA A 66 9.16 24.72 -22.76
N GLY A 67 8.15 24.00 -23.25
CA GLY A 67 7.02 23.49 -22.47
C GLY A 67 7.43 22.43 -21.45
N LEU A 68 8.28 21.48 -21.84
CA LEU A 68 8.87 20.51 -20.93
C LEU A 68 9.73 21.22 -19.86
N PHE A 69 10.55 22.20 -20.28
CA PHE A 69 11.39 22.96 -19.37
C PHE A 69 10.56 23.76 -18.35
N VAL A 70 9.47 24.39 -18.78
CA VAL A 70 8.55 25.11 -17.88
C VAL A 70 7.87 24.13 -16.91
N MET A 71 7.45 22.95 -17.37
CA MET A 71 6.89 21.90 -16.50
C MET A 71 7.91 21.40 -15.46
N LEU A 72 9.16 21.21 -15.85
CA LEU A 72 10.22 20.82 -14.93
C LEU A 72 10.56 21.93 -13.94
N LEU A 73 10.56 23.20 -14.38
CA LEU A 73 10.78 24.35 -13.50
C LEU A 73 9.63 24.52 -12.49
N THR A 74 8.38 24.40 -12.91
CA THR A 74 7.23 24.49 -12.00
C THR A 74 7.26 23.34 -10.99
N LEU A 75 7.54 22.12 -11.45
CA LEU A 75 7.70 20.96 -10.56
C LEU A 75 8.86 21.16 -9.57
N SER A 76 10.00 21.67 -10.03
CA SER A 76 11.16 21.97 -9.18
C SER A 76 10.84 23.02 -8.11
N VAL A 77 10.10 24.08 -8.46
CA VAL A 77 9.65 25.10 -7.50
C VAL A 77 8.71 24.50 -6.47
N VAL A 78 7.76 23.65 -6.88
CA VAL A 78 6.84 22.96 -5.96
C VAL A 78 7.61 22.05 -5.01
N ILE A 79 8.55 21.24 -5.52
CA ILE A 79 9.39 20.35 -4.70
C ILE A 79 10.22 21.14 -3.70
N VAL A 80 10.85 22.25 -4.11
CA VAL A 80 11.64 23.11 -3.21
C VAL A 80 10.76 23.80 -2.16
N ARG A 81 9.53 24.23 -2.53
CA ARG A 81 8.57 24.80 -1.58
C ARG A 81 8.10 23.77 -0.57
N LEU A 82 7.78 22.55 -0.99
CA LEU A 82 7.45 21.45 -0.10
C LEU A 82 8.63 21.11 0.80
N GLY A 83 9.84 20.94 0.24
CA GLY A 83 11.05 20.65 1.00
C GLY A 83 11.38 21.71 2.06
N ARG A 84 11.20 23.01 1.74
CA ARG A 84 11.38 24.10 2.71
C ARG A 84 10.30 24.15 3.78
N VAL A 85 9.05 23.86 3.43
CA VAL A 85 7.95 23.74 4.41
C VAL A 85 8.22 22.55 5.34
N PHE A 86 8.58 21.39 4.82
CA PHE A 86 8.93 20.22 5.62
C PHE A 86 10.20 20.43 6.48
N ALA A 87 11.21 21.15 5.96
CA ALA A 87 12.41 21.52 6.73
C ALA A 87 12.11 22.55 7.83
N ALA A 88 11.20 23.50 7.58
CA ALA A 88 10.72 24.43 8.60
C ALA A 88 9.94 23.69 9.69
N THR A 89 9.06 22.76 9.32
CA THR A 89 8.31 21.91 10.27
C THR A 89 9.24 21.03 11.12
N ARG A 90 10.36 20.54 10.57
CA ARG A 90 11.38 19.78 11.33
C ARG A 90 12.16 20.65 12.32
N ARG A 91 12.44 21.93 12.02
CA ARG A 91 13.11 22.84 12.98
C ARG A 91 12.19 23.26 14.11
N SER A 92 10.89 23.25 13.88
CA SER A 92 9.87 23.45 14.92
C SER A 92 9.45 22.14 15.58
N SER A 93 10.32 21.13 15.65
CA SER A 93 10.11 20.01 16.57
C SER A 93 10.11 20.60 17.98
N PRO A 94 8.97 20.60 18.69
CA PRO A 94 8.96 21.11 20.04
C PRO A 94 9.82 20.16 20.87
N GLU A 95 10.75 20.76 21.59
CA GLU A 95 11.45 20.20 22.75
C GLU A 95 10.54 19.19 23.47
N ALA A 96 11.09 18.01 23.77
CA ALA A 96 10.37 16.90 24.38
C ALA A 96 9.42 17.41 25.47
N PRO A 97 8.09 17.17 25.36
CA PRO A 97 7.15 17.77 26.29
C PRO A 97 7.43 17.18 27.67
N SER A 98 7.99 18.01 28.56
CA SER A 98 7.99 17.73 29.99
C SER A 98 6.54 17.44 30.39
N VAL A 99 6.25 16.18 30.73
CA VAL A 99 4.91 15.74 31.10
C VAL A 99 4.55 16.42 32.42
N ARG A 100 3.95 17.61 32.35
CA ARG A 100 3.17 18.18 33.44
C ARG A 100 1.82 17.45 33.45
N TYR A 101 1.69 16.51 34.37
CA TYR A 101 0.39 15.92 34.71
C TYR A 101 -0.60 17.04 35.05
N GLY A 102 -1.67 17.18 34.26
CA GLY A 102 -2.82 18.02 34.64
C GLY A 102 -3.31 19.06 33.63
N THR A 103 -2.71 19.19 32.44
CA THR A 103 -3.33 19.97 31.35
C THR A 103 -3.77 19.00 30.26
N PRO A 104 -5.02 19.00 29.77
CA PRO A 104 -5.37 18.20 28.61
C PRO A 104 -4.52 18.71 27.45
N ALA A 105 -3.50 17.92 27.09
CA ALA A 105 -2.64 18.19 25.96
C ALA A 105 -3.52 18.12 24.72
N PHE A 106 -3.89 19.30 24.22
CA PHE A 106 -4.67 19.52 23.01
C PHE A 106 -6.19 19.32 23.14
N ALA A 107 -6.94 20.39 22.82
CA ALA A 107 -8.35 20.25 22.50
C ALA A 107 -8.51 19.32 21.27
N PRO A 108 -9.51 18.42 21.27
CA PRO A 108 -9.79 17.59 20.11
C PRO A 108 -10.07 18.49 18.89
N ALA A 109 -9.53 18.11 17.73
CA ALA A 109 -9.90 18.80 16.49
C ALA A 109 -11.40 18.61 16.25
N PRO A 110 -12.13 19.64 15.79
CA PRO A 110 -13.52 19.47 15.39
C PRO A 110 -13.64 18.37 14.33
N PHE A 111 -14.68 17.55 14.44
CA PHE A 111 -14.89 16.44 13.51
C PHE A 111 -15.06 16.95 12.07
N GLY A 112 -14.38 16.30 11.11
CA GLY A 112 -14.39 16.72 9.70
C GLY A 112 -13.59 18.00 9.40
N SER A 113 -12.92 18.60 10.39
CA SER A 113 -12.07 19.77 10.16
C SER A 113 -10.75 19.42 9.47
N ARG A 114 -10.13 20.42 8.84
CA ARG A 114 -8.77 20.32 8.30
C ARG A 114 -7.77 19.83 9.35
N ALA A 115 -7.86 20.31 10.59
CA ALA A 115 -6.98 19.89 11.67
C ALA A 115 -7.15 18.40 12.02
N MET A 116 -8.37 17.86 11.93
CA MET A 116 -8.60 16.41 12.09
C MET A 116 -8.01 15.64 10.92
N ALA A 117 -8.19 16.11 9.68
CA ALA A 117 -7.65 15.45 8.49
C ALA A 117 -6.11 15.42 8.49
N GLU A 118 -5.44 16.50 8.89
CA GLU A 118 -3.97 16.54 9.02
C GLU A 118 -3.46 15.55 10.07
N ARG A 119 -4.14 15.44 11.23
CA ARG A 119 -3.79 14.45 12.26
C ARG A 119 -4.05 13.02 11.79
N ALA A 120 -5.17 12.77 11.12
CA ALA A 120 -5.49 11.46 10.56
C ALA A 120 -4.45 11.06 9.50
N ALA A 121 -4.10 11.97 8.59
CA ALA A 121 -3.07 11.71 7.58
C ALA A 121 -1.70 11.45 8.23
N ALA A 122 -1.30 12.23 9.24
CA ALA A 122 -0.04 11.99 9.95
C ALA A 122 -0.02 10.63 10.66
N HIS A 123 -1.14 10.25 11.28
CA HIS A 123 -1.30 8.96 11.95
C HIS A 123 -1.19 7.80 10.96
N GLU A 124 -2.03 7.79 9.93
CA GLU A 124 -2.08 6.73 8.92
C GLU A 124 -0.77 6.63 8.13
N ASN A 125 -0.17 7.78 7.76
CA ASN A 125 1.12 7.77 7.06
C ASN A 125 2.24 7.21 7.94
N THR A 126 2.22 7.50 9.24
CA THR A 126 3.22 6.95 10.17
C THR A 126 3.10 5.43 10.25
N ALA A 127 1.88 4.92 10.47
CA ALA A 127 1.63 3.48 10.53
C ALA A 127 1.99 2.78 9.21
N TYR A 128 1.62 3.39 8.08
CA TYR A 128 1.96 2.91 6.75
C TYR A 128 3.47 2.79 6.53
N TRP A 129 4.23 3.87 6.79
CA TRP A 129 5.68 3.85 6.59
C TRP A 129 6.39 2.91 7.57
N GLN A 130 5.93 2.81 8.82
CA GLN A 130 6.46 1.84 9.79
C GLN A 130 6.30 0.41 9.28
N HIS A 131 5.13 0.07 8.72
CA HIS A 131 4.91 -1.26 8.15
C HIS A 131 5.84 -1.56 6.95
N LEU A 132 6.04 -0.59 6.06
CA LEU A 132 6.94 -0.75 4.92
C LEU A 132 8.41 -0.88 5.33
N LEU A 133 8.85 -0.05 6.28
CA LEU A 133 10.23 -0.09 6.79
C LEU A 133 10.52 -1.38 7.56
N ALA A 134 9.54 -1.93 8.26
CA ALA A 134 9.67 -3.25 8.89
C ALA A 134 9.84 -4.37 7.84
N ALA A 135 9.05 -4.34 6.77
CA ALA A 135 9.19 -5.30 5.66
C ALA A 135 10.54 -5.15 4.93
N PHE A 136 11.01 -3.91 4.76
CA PHE A 136 12.32 -3.61 4.20
C PHE A 136 13.45 -4.21 5.06
N GLY A 137 13.43 -3.96 6.38
CA GLY A 137 14.42 -4.49 7.32
C GLY A 137 14.46 -6.03 7.32
N ALA A 138 13.30 -6.68 7.43
CA ALA A 138 13.22 -8.14 7.41
C ALA A 138 13.75 -8.73 6.10
N ALA A 139 13.42 -8.13 4.95
CA ALA A 139 13.92 -8.60 3.66
C ALA A 139 15.43 -8.35 3.48
N LEU A 140 16.01 -7.33 4.13
CA LEU A 140 17.46 -7.16 4.15
C LEU A 140 18.15 -8.27 4.94
N GLU A 141 17.59 -8.63 6.09
CA GLU A 141 18.10 -9.72 6.94
C GLU A 141 18.07 -11.06 6.21
N ASP A 142 16.98 -11.37 5.50
CA ASP A 142 16.86 -12.57 4.66
C ASP A 142 17.92 -12.62 3.55
N GLU A 143 18.46 -11.47 3.15
CA GLU A 143 19.46 -11.29 2.10
C GLU A 143 20.90 -11.19 2.64
N GLY A 144 21.10 -11.32 3.95
CA GLY A 144 22.41 -11.23 4.61
C GLY A 144 22.91 -9.79 4.82
N TYR A 145 21.99 -8.84 4.94
CA TYR A 145 22.27 -7.44 5.27
C TYR A 145 21.58 -7.05 6.57
N ALA A 146 22.03 -5.97 7.18
CA ALA A 146 21.42 -5.39 8.37
C ALA A 146 21.35 -3.87 8.25
N LEU A 147 20.63 -3.24 9.18
CA LEU A 147 20.64 -1.78 9.36
C LEU A 147 21.55 -1.43 10.54
N SER A 148 22.46 -0.49 10.34
CA SER A 148 23.37 0.04 11.35
C SER A 148 23.29 1.56 11.43
N ASN A 149 23.58 2.12 12.60
CA ASN A 149 23.73 3.55 12.79
C ASN A 149 25.16 4.06 12.54
N ASP A 150 26.09 3.17 12.14
CA ASP A 150 27.44 3.53 11.70
C ASP A 150 27.50 3.71 10.18
N PRO A 151 27.68 4.96 9.67
CA PRO A 151 27.77 5.22 8.23
C PRO A 151 29.02 4.63 7.58
N ARG A 152 30.06 4.26 8.35
CA ARG A 152 31.32 3.74 7.78
C ARG A 152 31.16 2.35 7.15
N GLY A 153 30.15 1.60 7.59
CA GLY A 153 29.83 0.26 7.08
C GLY A 153 28.86 0.26 5.91
N GLU A 154 28.42 1.43 5.43
CA GLU A 154 27.40 1.54 4.39
C GLU A 154 27.82 0.81 3.11
N VAL A 155 26.93 -0.04 2.60
CA VAL A 155 27.11 -0.78 1.34
C VAL A 155 25.98 -0.48 0.37
N LYS A 156 26.32 -0.49 -0.92
CA LYS A 156 25.32 -0.48 -1.99
C LYS A 156 24.78 -1.88 -2.20
N LEU A 157 23.46 -2.01 -2.21
CA LEU A 157 22.80 -3.27 -2.52
C LEU A 157 23.03 -3.64 -4.00
N PRO A 158 23.39 -4.90 -4.29
CA PRO A 158 23.33 -5.43 -5.65
C PRO A 158 21.92 -5.31 -6.20
N GLU A 159 21.80 -5.13 -7.52
CA GLU A 159 20.52 -4.92 -8.17
C GLU A 159 19.51 -6.05 -7.91
N SER A 160 19.97 -7.30 -7.93
CA SER A 160 19.11 -8.46 -7.67
C SER A 160 18.54 -8.49 -6.25
N THR A 161 19.35 -8.13 -5.24
CA THR A 161 18.89 -7.96 -3.85
C THR A 161 17.93 -6.79 -3.74
N ARG A 162 18.25 -5.64 -4.35
CA ARG A 162 17.39 -4.46 -4.37
C ARG A 162 16.00 -4.78 -4.93
N LEU A 163 15.91 -5.59 -5.99
CA LEU A 163 14.64 -6.05 -6.54
C LEU A 163 13.87 -6.95 -5.57
N ARG A 164 14.52 -7.95 -4.94
CA ARG A 164 13.85 -8.85 -3.98
C ARG A 164 13.33 -8.11 -2.74
N VAL A 165 14.16 -7.24 -2.16
CA VAL A 165 13.77 -6.37 -1.05
C VAL A 165 12.62 -5.45 -1.46
N GLY A 166 12.72 -4.86 -2.65
CA GLY A 166 11.66 -4.05 -3.25
C GLY A 166 10.32 -4.78 -3.38
N CYS A 167 10.33 -6.03 -3.85
CA CYS A 167 9.15 -6.87 -3.92
C CYS A 167 8.54 -7.14 -2.54
N ALA A 168 9.36 -7.35 -1.49
CA ALA A 168 8.85 -7.52 -0.13
C ALA A 168 8.14 -6.25 0.37
N VAL A 169 8.70 -5.06 0.11
CA VAL A 169 8.08 -3.77 0.43
C VAL A 169 6.75 -3.58 -0.31
N ILE A 170 6.72 -3.84 -1.62
CA ILE A 170 5.49 -3.77 -2.41
C ILE A 170 4.44 -4.76 -1.89
N ARG A 171 4.87 -5.99 -1.54
CA ARG A 171 3.97 -7.01 -1.01
C ARG A 171 3.30 -6.55 0.28
N ALA A 172 4.07 -5.92 1.17
CA ALA A 172 3.56 -5.28 2.40
C ALA A 172 2.59 -4.15 2.07
N ARG A 173 2.95 -3.26 1.14
CA ARG A 173 2.08 -2.19 0.64
C ARG A 173 0.73 -2.69 0.12
N GLN A 174 0.72 -3.76 -0.69
CA GLN A 174 -0.51 -4.31 -1.25
C GLN A 174 -1.43 -4.87 -0.17
N ARG A 175 -0.88 -5.47 0.90
CA ARG A 175 -1.68 -5.91 2.06
C ARG A 175 -2.34 -4.75 2.78
N CYS A 176 -1.67 -3.59 2.87
CA CYS A 176 -2.25 -2.41 3.50
C CYS A 176 -3.36 -1.77 2.66
N ILE A 177 -3.13 -1.58 1.36
CA ILE A 177 -4.02 -0.78 0.50
C ILE A 177 -5.15 -1.62 -0.11
N SER A 178 -4.89 -2.90 -0.36
CA SER A 178 -5.80 -3.81 -1.06
C SER A 178 -5.95 -5.13 -0.29
N PRO A 179 -6.45 -5.12 0.97
CA PRO A 179 -6.44 -6.30 1.84
C PRO A 179 -7.31 -7.46 1.32
N LEU A 180 -8.32 -7.18 0.49
CA LEU A 180 -9.20 -8.18 -0.10
C LEU A 180 -8.71 -8.68 -1.48
N GLN A 181 -7.58 -8.17 -1.98
CA GLN A 181 -7.05 -8.60 -3.26
C GLN A 181 -6.60 -10.06 -3.18
N HIS A 182 -6.95 -10.83 -4.21
CA HIS A 182 -6.56 -12.23 -4.30
C HIS A 182 -5.04 -12.39 -4.49
N GLU A 183 -4.48 -13.46 -3.92
CA GLU A 183 -3.04 -13.68 -3.89
C GLU A 183 -2.41 -13.76 -5.28
N ALA A 184 -3.07 -14.46 -6.22
CA ALA A 184 -2.55 -14.59 -7.57
C ALA A 184 -2.43 -13.25 -8.30
N SER A 185 -3.40 -12.34 -8.11
CA SER A 185 -3.33 -10.99 -8.69
C SER A 185 -2.21 -10.16 -8.08
N ARG A 186 -1.93 -10.37 -6.79
CA ARG A 186 -0.85 -9.71 -6.08
C ARG A 186 0.51 -10.20 -6.55
N GLU A 187 0.68 -11.50 -6.76
CA GLU A 187 1.94 -12.06 -7.26
C GLU A 187 2.19 -11.64 -8.72
N ALA A 188 1.15 -11.62 -9.57
CA ALA A 188 1.27 -11.08 -10.92
C ALA A 188 1.72 -9.61 -10.92
N PHE A 189 1.19 -8.80 -9.99
CA PHE A 189 1.63 -7.41 -9.82
C PHE A 189 3.09 -7.31 -9.38
N LEU A 190 3.55 -8.18 -8.47
CA LEU A 190 4.93 -8.19 -7.99
C LEU A 190 5.90 -8.59 -9.11
N GLN A 191 5.53 -9.57 -9.94
CA GLN A 191 6.33 -9.96 -11.10
C GLN A 191 6.51 -8.79 -12.07
N GLN A 192 5.40 -8.12 -12.43
CA GLN A 192 5.44 -6.94 -13.30
C GLN A 192 6.32 -5.83 -12.69
N ALA A 193 6.19 -5.59 -11.39
CA ALA A 193 6.96 -4.58 -10.68
C ALA A 193 8.47 -4.89 -10.62
N ALA A 194 8.85 -6.17 -10.65
CA ALA A 194 10.26 -6.55 -10.74
C ALA A 194 10.81 -6.29 -12.15
N GLU A 195 10.01 -6.59 -13.18
CA GLU A 195 10.40 -6.47 -14.59
C GLU A 195 10.56 -5.02 -15.05
N ASP A 196 9.71 -4.11 -14.58
CA ASP A 196 9.75 -2.68 -14.94
C ASP A 196 10.65 -1.82 -14.04
N GLY A 197 11.30 -2.43 -13.03
CA GLY A 197 12.17 -1.74 -12.07
C GLY A 197 11.42 -0.96 -10.98
N TYR A 198 10.09 -1.04 -10.94
CA TYR A 198 9.28 -0.40 -9.91
C TYR A 198 9.60 -0.94 -8.50
N ALA A 199 9.86 -2.24 -8.37
CA ALA A 199 10.31 -2.87 -7.13
C ALA A 199 11.60 -2.24 -6.61
N GLY A 200 12.60 -2.06 -7.47
CA GLY A 200 13.86 -1.44 -7.08
C GLY A 200 13.69 -0.02 -6.55
N SER A 201 12.76 0.76 -7.13
CA SER A 201 12.44 2.11 -6.66
C SER A 201 11.87 2.13 -5.24
N TRP A 202 11.07 1.12 -4.87
CA TRP A 202 10.54 1.00 -3.50
C TRP A 202 11.63 0.69 -2.47
N ALA A 203 12.61 -0.15 -2.83
CA ALA A 203 13.77 -0.37 -1.99
C ALA A 203 14.58 0.93 -1.81
N ASP A 204 14.79 1.70 -2.88
CA ASP A 204 15.50 2.99 -2.82
C ASP A 204 14.76 4.02 -1.92
N TRP A 205 13.42 4.03 -1.94
CA TRP A 205 12.63 4.91 -1.09
C TRP A 205 12.75 4.55 0.39
N CYS A 206 12.66 3.26 0.72
CA CYS A 206 12.85 2.78 2.08
C CYS A 206 14.28 3.03 2.56
N GLN A 207 15.28 2.78 1.72
CA GLN A 207 16.68 3.03 2.04
C GLN A 207 16.91 4.52 2.35
N ARG A 208 16.47 5.44 1.47
CA ARG A 208 16.59 6.89 1.74
C ARG A 208 15.81 7.32 3.00
N GLY A 209 14.69 6.67 3.28
CA GLY A 209 13.91 6.89 4.50
C GLY A 209 14.70 6.50 5.75
N ALA A 210 15.37 5.35 5.71
CA ALA A 210 16.27 4.87 6.77
C ALA A 210 17.48 5.80 6.95
N GLU A 211 18.15 6.17 5.85
CA GLU A 211 19.30 7.08 5.85
C GLU A 211 18.95 8.45 6.43
N ALA A 212 17.77 8.99 6.08
CA ALA A 212 17.27 10.24 6.65
C ALA A 212 16.97 10.18 8.16
N ALA A 213 16.91 8.97 8.72
CA ALA A 213 16.78 8.69 10.15
C ALA A 213 18.11 8.22 10.79
N GLY A 214 19.23 8.22 10.04
CA GLY A 214 20.55 7.83 10.52
C GLY A 214 20.83 6.32 10.50
N TRP A 215 20.09 5.56 9.69
CA TRP A 215 20.28 4.11 9.52
C TRP A 215 20.77 3.79 8.11
N TYR A 216 21.81 2.96 8.03
CA TYR A 216 22.52 2.61 6.81
C TYR A 216 22.51 1.10 6.62
N VAL A 217 22.43 0.67 5.35
CA VAL A 217 22.51 -0.76 5.01
C VAL A 217 23.96 -1.21 5.12
N VAL A 218 24.20 -2.28 5.88
CA VAL A 218 25.52 -2.89 6.07
C VAL A 218 25.48 -4.38 5.75
N ARG A 219 26.61 -4.98 5.38
CA ARG A 219 26.73 -6.45 5.30
C ARG A 219 26.61 -7.03 6.70
N GLN A 220 25.84 -8.11 6.84
CA GLN A 220 25.81 -8.86 8.09
C GLN A 220 27.12 -9.64 8.23
N ASN A 221 27.85 -9.43 9.33
CA ASN A 221 29.04 -10.22 9.64
C ASN A 221 28.58 -11.58 10.16
N VAL A 222 28.49 -12.56 9.26
CA VAL A 222 28.37 -13.97 9.62
C VAL A 222 29.77 -14.45 9.99
N ASP A 223 30.18 -14.20 11.24
CA ASP A 223 31.17 -14.98 12.02
C ASP A 223 31.86 -14.10 13.08
N ARG A 224 31.44 -14.31 14.34
CA ARG A 224 32.28 -14.10 15.53
C ARG A 224 31.89 -14.93 16.76
N ASP A 225 30.79 -15.70 16.69
CA ASP A 225 30.32 -16.52 17.80
C ASP A 225 30.61 -18.02 17.63
N ALA A 226 31.14 -18.46 16.48
CA ALA A 226 31.51 -19.87 16.27
C ALA A 226 32.94 -20.22 16.72
N ASP A 227 33.86 -19.24 16.75
CA ASP A 227 35.28 -19.49 17.08
C ASP A 227 35.65 -19.19 18.55
N SER A 228 34.78 -18.53 19.32
CA SER A 228 35.03 -18.26 20.76
C SER A 228 34.57 -19.39 21.69
N ALA A 229 33.82 -20.38 21.18
CA ALA A 229 33.37 -21.54 21.95
C ALA A 229 34.30 -22.77 21.82
N ALA A 230 35.38 -22.67 21.03
CA ALA A 230 36.34 -23.76 20.82
C ALA A 230 37.68 -23.57 21.56
N THR A 231 37.80 -22.52 22.38
CA THR A 231 38.97 -22.26 23.23
C THR A 231 38.52 -21.94 24.65
N ASP A 232 38.09 -22.97 25.37
CA ASP A 232 38.26 -23.10 26.83
C ASP A 232 38.24 -24.59 27.23
#